data_AF-A0A5J4VBL0-F1
#
_entry.id   AF-A0A5J4VBL0-F1
#
_cell.length_a   1.000
_cell.length_b   1.000
_cell.length_c   1.000
_cell.angle_alpha   90.00
_cell.angle_beta   90.00
_cell.angle_gamma   90.00
#
_symmetry.space_group_name_H-M   'P 1'
#
loop_
_entity.id
_entity.type
_entity.pdbx_description
1 polymer ?
#
loop_
_entity_poly.entity_id
_entity_poly.type
_entity_poly.pdbx_seq_one_letter_code
_entity_poly.pdbx_strand_id
1 'polypeptide(L)'
;MAACSNAIKYAKAYEDFDINGLYPNFEDQSQKFYLTENYWQSKVQGYQVQDKHKKRDTTNNVQDSDFDYFKQFFKVSNCSICGCKFTWNNKPTLDRIDNSKGHSKDNVQPCCLYCNCFCSDKDKNIGKLFIQLRKYCMIRCLPTNLTDIDVYHLIRKWITGGLSNVMHRVN
;
A
#
# COMPACT_ATOMS: atom_id res chain seq x y z
N MET A 1 21.85 -17.18 25.26
CA MET A 1 21.30 -15.95 25.87
C MET A 1 21.13 -14.77 24.91
N ALA A 2 21.82 -14.69 23.76
CA ALA A 2 21.69 -13.56 22.82
C ALA A 2 20.38 -13.52 22.00
N ALA A 3 19.78 -14.68 21.71
CA ALA A 3 18.56 -14.76 20.89
C ALA A 3 17.33 -14.11 21.56
N CYS A 4 17.17 -14.28 22.88
CA CYS A 4 16.04 -13.72 23.63
C CYS A 4 16.15 -12.20 23.83
N SER A 5 17.34 -11.64 24.01
CA SER A 5 17.50 -10.18 24.21
C SER A 5 17.24 -9.40 22.92
N ASN A 6 17.63 -9.95 21.77
CA ASN A 6 17.35 -9.35 20.47
C ASN A 6 15.84 -9.40 20.16
N ALA A 7 15.17 -10.52 20.44
CA ALA A 7 13.72 -10.65 20.23
C ALA A 7 12.90 -9.63 21.05
N ILE A 8 13.26 -9.39 22.32
CA ILE A 8 12.59 -8.39 23.17
C ILE A 8 12.78 -6.96 22.63
N LYS A 9 13.99 -6.63 22.14
CA LYS A 9 14.28 -5.33 21.52
C LYS A 9 13.45 -5.10 20.27
N TYR A 10 13.32 -6.12 19.42
CA TYR A 10 12.47 -6.04 18.23
C TYR A 10 11.00 -5.91 18.59
N ALA A 11 10.49 -6.72 19.52
CA ALA A 11 9.09 -6.63 19.96
C ALA A 11 8.75 -5.22 20.46
N LYS A 12 9.61 -4.63 21.29
CA LYS A 12 9.44 -3.25 21.76
C LYS A 12 9.52 -2.22 20.62
N ALA A 13 10.42 -2.38 19.66
CA ALA A 13 10.54 -1.44 18.54
C ALA A 13 9.28 -1.38 17.64
N TYR A 14 8.51 -2.47 17.58
CA TYR A 14 7.28 -2.58 16.79
C TYR A 14 6.01 -2.62 17.64
N GLU A 15 6.07 -2.29 18.94
CA GLU A 15 4.92 -2.38 19.84
C GLU A 15 3.75 -1.49 19.41
N ASP A 16 4.06 -0.33 18.82
CA ASP A 16 3.09 0.64 18.30
C ASP A 16 2.81 0.49 16.79
N PHE A 17 3.26 -0.60 16.16
CA PHE A 17 3.01 -0.81 14.74
C PHE A 17 1.53 -1.16 14.50
N ASP A 18 0.87 -0.35 13.67
CA ASP A 18 -0.49 -0.58 13.20
C ASP A 18 -0.49 -0.64 11.67
N ILE A 19 -0.97 -1.76 11.13
CA ILE A 19 -1.12 -1.93 9.68
C ILE A 19 -2.05 -0.89 9.05
N ASN A 20 -3.00 -0.33 9.81
CA ASN A 20 -3.90 0.73 9.37
C ASN A 20 -3.42 2.13 9.78
N GLY A 21 -2.28 2.21 10.47
CA GLY A 21 -1.67 3.46 10.90
C GLY A 21 -1.29 4.37 9.73
N LEU A 22 -1.35 5.67 9.94
CA LEU A 22 -0.98 6.66 8.94
C LEU A 22 0.50 7.00 9.09
N TYR A 23 1.33 6.49 8.16
CA TYR A 23 2.77 6.74 8.11
C TYR A 23 3.12 7.60 6.88
N PRO A 24 3.02 8.94 6.99
CA PRO A 24 3.31 9.85 5.89
C PRO A 24 4.80 9.91 5.58
N ASN A 25 5.13 10.25 4.33
CA ASN A 25 6.52 10.54 3.96
C ASN A 25 6.90 11.90 4.57
N PHE A 26 8.02 11.97 5.32
CA PHE A 26 8.45 13.22 5.96
C PHE A 26 8.75 14.36 4.99
N GLU A 27 9.12 14.04 3.76
CA GLU A 27 9.61 15.00 2.77
C GLU A 27 8.54 15.54 1.82
N ASP A 28 7.28 15.08 1.94
CA ASP A 28 6.24 15.52 1.01
C ASP A 28 5.65 16.88 1.42
N GLN A 29 6.36 17.94 1.02
CA GLN A 29 5.90 19.33 1.13
C GLN A 29 5.03 19.77 -0.06
N SER A 30 4.70 18.85 -0.97
CA SER A 30 3.99 19.24 -2.19
C SER A 30 2.52 19.54 -1.92
N GLN A 31 1.97 20.44 -2.73
CA GLN A 31 0.57 20.84 -2.60
C GLN A 31 -0.37 19.65 -2.84
N LYS A 32 -1.58 19.76 -2.28
CA LYS A 32 -2.65 18.80 -2.53
C LYS A 32 -2.88 18.62 -4.03
N PHE A 33 -3.01 17.37 -4.46
CA PHE A 33 -3.26 17.05 -5.85
C PHE A 33 -4.64 17.55 -6.28
N TYR A 34 -4.71 18.12 -7.48
CA TYR A 34 -5.96 18.37 -8.19
C TYR A 34 -5.90 17.73 -9.57
N LEU A 35 -6.96 17.06 -9.97
CA LEU A 35 -7.02 16.37 -11.26
C LEU A 35 -7.20 17.39 -12.40
N THR A 36 -6.35 17.31 -13.41
CA THR A 36 -6.49 18.04 -14.68
C THR A 36 -7.02 17.11 -15.77
N GLU A 37 -7.71 17.66 -16.76
CA GLU A 37 -8.27 16.88 -17.87
C GLU A 37 -7.17 16.13 -18.65
N ASN A 38 -6.07 16.82 -18.98
CA ASN A 38 -4.94 16.19 -19.69
C ASN A 38 -4.35 15.01 -18.91
N TYR A 39 -4.24 15.13 -17.57
CA TYR A 39 -3.78 14.02 -16.74
C TYR A 39 -4.79 12.88 -16.79
N TRP A 40 -6.09 13.18 -16.66
CA TRP A 40 -7.15 12.18 -16.70
C TRP A 40 -7.18 11.42 -18.03
N GLN A 41 -7.16 12.12 -19.17
CA GLN A 41 -7.14 11.52 -20.51
C GLN A 41 -5.94 10.59 -20.69
N SER A 42 -4.75 11.03 -20.27
CA SER A 42 -3.54 10.19 -20.31
C SER A 42 -3.70 8.92 -19.45
N LYS A 43 -4.34 9.02 -18.29
CA LYS A 43 -4.63 7.87 -17.43
C LYS A 43 -5.64 6.92 -18.06
N VAL A 44 -6.76 7.43 -18.58
CA VAL A 44 -7.80 6.64 -19.25
C VAL A 44 -7.21 5.84 -20.41
N GLN A 45 -6.42 6.47 -21.28
CA GLN A 45 -5.72 5.79 -22.38
C GLN A 45 -4.80 4.68 -21.86
N GLY A 46 -4.01 4.97 -20.82
CA GLY A 46 -3.14 3.99 -20.19
C GLY A 46 -3.88 2.79 -19.63
N TYR A 47 -5.05 3.00 -19.02
CA TYR A 47 -5.89 1.91 -18.49
C TYR A 47 -6.47 1.05 -19.60
N GLN A 48 -6.97 1.67 -20.68
CA GLN A 48 -7.48 0.95 -21.84
C GLN A 48 -6.41 0.07 -22.50
N VAL A 49 -5.18 0.59 -22.67
CA VAL A 49 -4.07 -0.18 -23.22
C VAL A 49 -3.72 -1.37 -22.34
N GLN A 50 -3.63 -1.17 -21.02
CA GLN A 50 -3.31 -2.25 -20.08
C GLN A 50 -4.35 -3.36 -20.08
N ASP A 51 -5.63 -3.00 -20.09
CA ASP A 51 -6.73 -3.97 -20.04
C ASP A 51 -6.86 -4.73 -21.36
N LYS A 52 -6.71 -4.05 -22.50
CA LYS A 52 -6.63 -4.70 -23.82
C LYS A 52 -5.46 -5.67 -23.90
N HIS A 53 -4.28 -5.26 -23.44
CA HIS A 53 -3.09 -6.11 -23.44
C HIS A 53 -3.28 -7.40 -22.62
N LYS A 54 -4.00 -7.32 -21.50
CA LYS A 54 -4.34 -8.46 -20.65
C LYS A 54 -5.65 -9.15 -21.04
N LYS A 55 -6.24 -8.80 -22.19
CA LYS A 55 -7.48 -9.37 -22.74
C LYS A 55 -8.68 -9.30 -21.77
N ARG A 56 -8.77 -8.22 -21.00
CA ARG A 56 -9.92 -7.97 -20.10
C ARG A 56 -11.07 -7.35 -20.88
N ASP A 57 -12.28 -7.52 -20.37
CA ASP A 57 -13.43 -6.76 -20.85
C ASP A 57 -13.22 -5.26 -20.58
N THR A 58 -13.42 -4.44 -21.61
CA THR A 58 -13.25 -2.98 -21.58
C THR A 58 -14.54 -2.23 -21.87
N THR A 59 -15.66 -2.92 -22.02
CA THR A 59 -16.97 -2.35 -22.39
C THR A 59 -17.40 -1.25 -21.44
N ASN A 60 -17.17 -1.45 -20.14
CA ASN A 60 -17.56 -0.53 -19.07
C ASN A 60 -16.36 0.16 -18.42
N ASN A 61 -15.21 0.24 -19.12
CA ASN A 61 -14.05 0.95 -18.59
C ASN A 61 -14.35 2.44 -18.41
N VAL A 62 -13.65 3.05 -17.44
CA VAL A 62 -13.65 4.51 -17.24
C VAL A 62 -13.34 5.25 -18.53
N GLN A 63 -14.03 6.37 -18.73
CA GLN A 63 -13.94 7.19 -19.93
C GLN A 63 -13.52 8.62 -19.58
N ASP A 64 -13.13 9.39 -20.59
CA ASP A 64 -12.79 10.81 -20.43
C ASP A 64 -13.97 11.61 -19.85
N SER A 65 -15.21 11.23 -20.19
CA SER A 65 -16.44 11.83 -19.64
C SER A 65 -16.63 11.63 -18.13
N ASP A 66 -15.85 10.75 -17.49
CA ASP A 66 -15.91 10.51 -16.04
C ASP A 66 -15.03 11.49 -15.24
N PHE A 67 -14.46 12.50 -15.90
CA PHE A 67 -13.53 13.46 -15.30
C PHE A 67 -14.06 14.08 -14.00
N ASP A 68 -15.27 14.64 -14.00
CA ASP A 68 -15.81 15.33 -12.83
C ASP A 68 -16.02 14.40 -11.64
N TYR A 69 -16.46 13.16 -11.91
CA TYR A 69 -16.58 12.12 -10.90
C TYR A 69 -15.21 11.83 -10.26
N PHE A 70 -14.18 11.55 -11.07
CA PHE A 70 -12.86 11.21 -10.54
C PHE A 70 -12.10 12.40 -9.93
N LYS A 71 -12.39 13.62 -10.40
CA LYS A 71 -11.87 14.85 -9.79
C LYS A 71 -12.36 15.00 -8.35
N GLN A 72 -13.64 14.78 -8.10
CA GLN A 72 -14.18 14.80 -6.73
C GLN A 72 -13.70 13.58 -5.93
N PHE A 73 -13.69 12.40 -6.56
CA PHE A 73 -13.22 11.17 -5.93
C PHE A 73 -11.80 11.30 -5.37
N PHE A 74 -10.83 11.78 -6.16
CA PHE A 74 -9.45 12.00 -5.68
C PHE A 74 -9.33 13.14 -4.68
N LYS A 75 -10.26 14.10 -4.67
CA LYS A 75 -10.25 15.20 -3.69
C LYS A 75 -10.60 14.74 -2.27
N VAL A 76 -11.51 13.76 -2.15
CA VAL A 76 -12.01 13.26 -0.86
C VAL A 76 -11.40 11.93 -0.43
N SER A 77 -10.73 11.23 -1.34
CA SER A 77 -10.10 9.94 -1.06
C SER A 77 -8.60 10.06 -0.76
N ASN A 78 -8.08 8.97 -0.20
CA ASN A 78 -6.66 8.74 0.04
C ASN A 78 -6.24 7.43 -0.66
N CYS A 79 -4.94 7.14 -0.67
CA CYS A 79 -4.46 5.83 -1.12
C CYS A 79 -5.08 4.70 -0.29
N SER A 80 -5.79 3.78 -0.95
CA SER A 80 -6.43 2.60 -0.35
C SER A 80 -5.47 1.67 0.40
N ILE A 81 -4.19 1.66 -0.01
CA ILE A 81 -3.16 0.81 0.60
C ILE A 81 -2.50 1.48 1.81
N CYS A 82 -1.91 2.66 1.63
CA CYS A 82 -1.11 3.30 2.68
C CYS A 82 -1.80 4.46 3.43
N GLY A 83 -3.05 4.80 3.06
CA GLY A 83 -3.81 5.88 3.69
C GLY A 83 -3.33 7.30 3.38
N CYS A 84 -2.19 7.49 2.71
CA CYS A 84 -1.67 8.83 2.43
C CYS A 84 -2.55 9.63 1.47
N LYS A 85 -2.63 10.94 1.74
CA LYS A 85 -3.26 11.93 0.87
C LYS A 85 -2.53 12.03 -0.47
N PHE A 86 -3.28 12.40 -1.51
CA PHE A 86 -2.70 12.65 -2.82
C PHE A 86 -2.14 14.07 -2.94
N THR A 87 -0.93 14.15 -3.47
CA THR A 87 -0.14 15.36 -3.66
C THR A 87 0.53 15.33 -5.03
N TRP A 88 1.21 16.40 -5.42
CA TRP A 88 1.94 16.42 -6.69
C TRP A 88 3.09 15.41 -6.76
N ASN A 89 3.69 15.08 -5.61
CA ASN A 89 4.70 14.04 -5.49
C ASN A 89 4.06 12.65 -5.32
N ASN A 90 2.94 12.56 -4.60
CA ASN A 90 2.18 11.33 -4.38
C ASN A 90 0.91 11.31 -5.24
N LYS A 91 1.08 11.24 -6.57
CA LYS A 91 -0.04 11.32 -7.52
C LYS A 91 -0.97 10.09 -7.42
N PRO A 92 -2.31 10.28 -7.55
CA PRO A 92 -3.27 9.19 -7.53
C PRO A 92 -3.25 8.39 -8.83
N THR A 93 -3.61 7.12 -8.69
CA THR A 93 -3.97 6.20 -9.77
C THR A 93 -5.22 5.43 -9.36
N LEU A 94 -5.94 4.89 -10.33
CA LEU A 94 -6.91 3.83 -10.14
C LEU A 94 -6.20 2.47 -10.12
N ASP A 95 -6.42 1.74 -9.04
CA ASP A 95 -6.03 0.35 -8.85
C ASP A 95 -7.28 -0.52 -8.96
N ARG A 96 -7.18 -1.65 -9.67
CA ARG A 96 -8.31 -2.56 -9.89
C ARG A 96 -8.60 -3.33 -8.62
N ILE A 97 -9.85 -3.41 -8.17
CA ILE A 97 -10.24 -4.22 -7.00
C ILE A 97 -10.06 -5.71 -7.34
N ASP A 98 -10.63 -6.13 -8.47
CA ASP A 98 -10.45 -7.44 -9.07
C ASP A 98 -9.56 -7.34 -10.32
N ASN A 99 -8.39 -7.99 -10.27
CA ASN A 99 -7.40 -7.98 -11.35
C ASN A 99 -7.84 -8.78 -12.60
N SER A 100 -8.91 -9.58 -12.52
CA SER A 100 -9.51 -10.26 -13.66
C SER A 100 -10.41 -9.35 -14.50
N LYS A 101 -10.89 -8.24 -13.92
CA LYS A 101 -11.81 -7.28 -14.54
C LYS A 101 -11.10 -6.01 -14.99
N GLY A 102 -11.67 -5.31 -15.96
CA GLY A 102 -11.16 -4.01 -16.42
C GLY A 102 -11.36 -2.88 -15.40
N HIS A 103 -10.90 -1.68 -15.74
CA HIS A 103 -11.09 -0.48 -14.92
C HIS A 103 -12.50 0.10 -15.06
N SER A 104 -13.54 -0.60 -14.60
CA SER A 104 -14.87 -0.01 -14.44
C SER A 104 -14.98 0.80 -13.14
N LYS A 105 -15.95 1.72 -13.04
CA LYS A 105 -16.12 2.58 -11.85
C LYS A 105 -16.31 1.81 -10.55
N ASP A 106 -16.97 0.65 -10.61
CA ASP A 106 -17.24 -0.25 -9.49
C ASP A 106 -16.06 -1.19 -9.17
N ASN A 107 -15.10 -1.33 -10.10
CA ASN A 107 -13.93 -2.19 -9.93
C ASN A 107 -12.63 -1.41 -9.68
N VAL A 108 -12.69 -0.13 -9.30
CA VAL A 108 -11.49 0.68 -9.06
C VAL A 108 -11.48 1.32 -7.68
N GLN A 109 -10.29 1.43 -7.11
CA GLN A 109 -10.02 2.17 -5.89
C GLN A 109 -8.85 3.12 -6.08
N PRO A 110 -8.79 4.24 -5.33
CA PRO A 110 -7.71 5.20 -5.46
C PRO A 110 -6.46 4.64 -4.77
N CYS A 111 -5.32 4.70 -5.44
CA CYS A 111 -4.06 4.17 -4.96
C CYS A 111 -2.91 5.04 -5.47
N CYS A 112 -1.90 5.32 -4.65
CA CYS A 112 -0.75 6.05 -5.15
C CYS A 112 0.14 5.15 -6.01
N LEU A 113 0.91 5.76 -6.92
CA LEU A 113 1.76 5.04 -7.87
C LEU A 113 2.71 4.04 -7.17
N TYR A 114 3.35 4.46 -6.08
CA TYR A 114 4.26 3.58 -5.32
C TYR A 114 3.57 2.31 -4.81
N CYS A 115 2.40 2.46 -4.17
CA CYS A 115 1.67 1.32 -3.62
C CYS A 115 1.16 0.41 -4.73
N ASN A 116 0.61 1.00 -5.80
CA ASN A 116 0.11 0.25 -6.95
C ASN A 116 1.22 -0.57 -7.61
N CYS A 117 2.40 0.03 -7.84
CA CYS A 117 3.55 -0.67 -8.41
C CYS A 117 4.13 -1.76 -7.48
N PHE A 118 4.20 -1.49 -6.17
CA PHE A 118 4.75 -2.45 -5.21
C PHE A 118 3.86 -3.69 -5.07
N CYS A 119 2.53 -3.46 -4.94
CA CYS A 119 1.54 -4.53 -4.86
C CYS A 119 1.42 -5.27 -6.19
N SER A 120 1.29 -4.55 -7.31
CA SER A 120 1.12 -5.13 -8.65
C SER A 120 0.04 -6.24 -8.62
N ASP A 121 0.36 -7.43 -9.11
CA ASP A 121 -0.53 -8.59 -9.12
C ASP A 121 -0.44 -9.45 -7.84
N LYS A 122 0.34 -9.03 -6.82
CA LYS A 122 0.52 -9.75 -5.55
C LYS A 122 -0.66 -9.52 -4.59
N ASP A 123 -0.72 -10.32 -3.54
CA ASP A 123 -1.68 -10.15 -2.45
C ASP A 123 -1.57 -8.74 -1.83
N LYS A 124 -2.68 -7.99 -1.89
CA LYS A 124 -2.74 -6.60 -1.44
C LYS A 124 -2.60 -6.45 0.07
N ASN A 125 -3.02 -7.42 0.86
CA ASN A 125 -2.86 -7.40 2.32
C ASN A 125 -1.39 -7.58 2.69
N ILE A 126 -0.71 -8.51 2.02
CA ILE A 126 0.74 -8.69 2.18
C ILE A 126 1.47 -7.42 1.73
N GLY A 127 1.13 -6.90 0.55
CA GLY A 127 1.72 -5.66 0.04
C GLY A 127 1.53 -4.47 0.99
N LYS A 128 0.32 -4.28 1.51
CA LYS A 128 0.01 -3.26 2.52
C LYS A 128 0.87 -3.40 3.76
N LEU A 129 1.00 -4.60 4.31
CA LEU A 129 1.83 -4.88 5.48
C LEU A 129 3.29 -4.44 5.23
N PHE A 130 3.90 -4.85 4.12
CA PHE A 130 5.28 -4.47 3.79
C PHE A 130 5.46 -2.96 3.60
N ILE A 131 4.53 -2.31 2.91
CA ILE A 131 4.57 -0.86 2.69
C ILE A 131 4.50 -0.12 4.02
N GLN A 132 3.55 -0.50 4.88
CA GLN A 132 3.34 0.15 6.18
C GLN A 132 4.51 -0.10 7.11
N LEU A 133 5.04 -1.31 7.14
CA LEU A 133 6.20 -1.66 7.95
C LEU A 133 7.45 -0.88 7.49
N ARG A 134 7.69 -0.79 6.18
CA ARG A 134 8.78 0.01 5.63
C ARG A 134 8.66 1.47 6.04
N LYS A 135 7.47 2.06 5.91
CA LYS A 135 7.21 3.44 6.31
C LYS A 135 7.38 3.66 7.81
N TYR A 136 6.87 2.75 8.63
CA TYR A 136 7.04 2.78 10.08
C TYR A 136 8.53 2.76 10.46
N CYS A 137 9.32 1.85 9.86
CA CYS A 137 10.75 1.79 10.09
C CYS A 137 11.47 3.07 9.68
N MET A 138 11.14 3.63 8.51
CA MET A 138 11.69 4.91 8.06
C MET A 138 11.37 6.04 9.04
N ILE A 139 10.15 6.08 9.59
CA ILE A 139 9.72 7.11 10.54
C ILE A 139 10.46 7.01 11.87
N ARG A 140 10.72 5.79 12.33
CA ARG A 140 11.36 5.50 13.61
C ARG A 140 12.88 5.33 13.50
N CYS A 141 13.48 5.59 12.33
CA CYS A 141 14.89 5.36 12.03
C CYS A 141 15.36 3.92 12.37
N LEU A 142 14.48 2.94 12.16
CA LEU A 142 14.77 1.53 12.42
C LEU A 142 15.47 0.90 11.19
N PRO A 143 16.42 -0.02 11.39
CA PRO A 143 17.09 -0.70 10.29
C PRO A 143 16.09 -1.51 9.45
N THR A 144 15.95 -1.15 8.18
CA THR A 144 15.03 -1.79 7.22
C THR A 144 15.68 -3.01 6.55
N ASN A 145 16.07 -4.01 7.33
CA ASN A 145 16.63 -5.25 6.80
C ASN A 145 15.49 -6.23 6.49
N LEU A 146 14.49 -5.81 5.72
CA LEU A 146 13.34 -6.65 5.32
C LEU A 146 13.70 -7.55 4.13
N THR A 147 14.92 -8.08 4.11
CA THR A 147 15.40 -9.04 3.11
C THR A 147 15.15 -10.49 3.54
N ASP A 148 14.78 -10.70 4.80
CA ASP A 148 14.66 -12.03 5.40
C ASP A 148 13.19 -12.37 5.69
N ILE A 149 12.71 -13.44 5.05
CA ILE A 149 11.37 -13.97 5.22
C ILE A 149 11.11 -14.42 6.67
N ASP A 150 12.18 -14.76 7.40
CA ASP A 150 12.11 -15.15 8.82
C ASP A 150 11.78 -13.96 9.71
N VAL A 151 12.27 -12.75 9.38
CA VAL A 151 11.91 -11.50 10.08
C VAL A 151 10.44 -11.16 9.84
N TYR A 152 9.92 -11.41 8.63
CA TYR A 152 8.50 -11.29 8.32
C TYR A 152 7.62 -12.26 9.13
N HIS A 153 8.01 -13.54 9.21
CA HIS A 153 7.30 -14.55 10.01
C HIS A 153 7.35 -14.24 11.51
N LEU A 154 8.48 -13.74 12.00
CA LEU A 154 8.64 -13.32 13.39
C LEU A 154 7.69 -12.17 13.75
N ILE A 155 7.71 -11.07 12.97
CA ILE A 155 6.84 -9.91 13.20
C ILE A 155 5.35 -10.32 13.14
N ARG A 156 4.97 -11.17 12.19
CA ARG A 156 3.59 -11.68 12.07
C ARG A 156 3.13 -12.52 13.27
N LYS A 157 4.02 -13.36 13.81
CA LYS A 157 3.75 -14.21 14.98
C LYS A 157 3.50 -13.40 16.26
N TRP A 158 4.17 -12.26 16.40
CA TRP A 158 4.02 -11.39 17.58
C TRP A 158 2.82 -10.44 17.47
N ILE A 159 2.46 -9.97 16.27
CA ILE A 159 1.25 -9.15 16.05
C ILE A 159 -0.04 -9.96 16.32
N THR A 160 -0.02 -11.29 16.12
CA THR A 160 -1.21 -12.16 16.28
C THR A 160 -1.32 -12.89 17.63
N GLY A 161 -0.50 -12.54 18.62
CA GLY A 161 -0.74 -12.92 20.03
C GLY A 161 -0.30 -14.33 20.46
N GLY A 162 0.83 -14.85 19.98
CA GLY A 162 1.33 -16.18 20.37
C GLY A 162 2.32 -16.20 21.55
N LEU A 163 1.90 -15.82 22.77
CA LEU A 163 2.64 -16.16 23.99
C LEU A 163 2.29 -17.59 24.42
N SER A 164 3.12 -18.55 24.05
CA SER A 164 3.18 -19.85 24.73
C SER A 164 4.64 -20.15 25.07
N ASN A 165 5.11 -19.57 26.18
CA ASN A 165 6.37 -19.95 26.80
C ASN A 165 6.21 -21.32 27.48
N VAL A 166 6.55 -22.41 26.79
CA VAL A 166 6.97 -23.64 27.47
C VAL A 166 8.49 -23.67 27.42
N MET A 167 9.08 -23.09 28.45
CA MET A 167 10.52 -23.03 28.64
C MET A 167 10.96 -24.38 29.23
N HIS A 168 11.34 -25.34 28.38
CA HIS A 168 12.09 -26.49 28.88
C HIS A 168 13.51 -26.03 29.19
N ARG A 169 13.80 -25.86 30.49
CA ARG A 169 15.17 -25.95 31.01
C ARG A 169 15.69 -27.34 30.67
N VAL A 170 16.81 -27.41 29.98
CA VAL A 170 17.65 -28.61 29.99
C VAL A 170 18.96 -28.20 30.64
N ASN A 171 19.32 -28.97 31.66
CA ASN A 171 20.42 -28.76 32.60
C ASN A 171 21.79 -28.72 31.94
#